data_AF-A0A098TIH3-F1
#
_entry.id   AF-A0A098TIH3-F1
#
_cell.length_a   1.000
_cell.length_b   1.000
_cell.length_c   1.000
_cell.angle_alpha   90.00
_cell.angle_beta   90.00
_cell.angle_gamma   90.00
#
_symmetry.space_group_name_H-M   'P 1'
#
loop_
_entity.id
_entity.type
_entity.pdbx_description
1 polymer ?
#
loop_
_entity_poly.entity_id
_entity_poly.type
_entity_poly.pdbx_seq_one_letter_code
_entity_poly.pdbx_strand_id
1 'polypeptide(L)'
;MLEAIGTITMDQFPLVLIPPAIRRLRSELPPVPPFQDQMPVCPRVDLQLINIKLIFLEALGLMILGIIFTQFLGYLGTLVLLLGLVGLAIQIWQQRRTYAQRAREYHQQLESYYQALELYCKKELCYQAEMTAACSPDKVSAYQYPRLLKILGRTVVEDGVTTIAPTSPAIAMWLPSLHHYFPDKISTGLWFKMPLEQRPYTIDLAYIDPAINLRIAIEVDEPYDLESLQPTQFFAIARR
;
A
#
# COMPACT_ATOMS: atom_id res chain seq x y z
N MET A 1 -23.29 14.87 -4.56
CA MET A 1 -22.98 15.42 -3.23
C MET A 1 -21.47 15.67 -3.19
N LEU A 2 -21.07 16.93 -3.38
CA LEU A 2 -19.67 17.35 -3.35
C LEU A 2 -19.32 17.61 -1.88
N GLU A 3 -18.36 16.88 -1.31
CA GLU A 3 -17.82 17.22 0.01
C GLU A 3 -16.83 18.39 -0.17
N ALA A 4 -17.23 19.56 0.32
CA ALA A 4 -16.34 20.70 0.44
C ALA A 4 -15.35 20.42 1.59
N ILE A 5 -14.07 20.24 1.24
CA ILE A 5 -13.00 20.08 2.22
C ILE A 5 -12.47 21.47 2.54
N GLY A 6 -12.86 22.01 3.69
CA GLY A 6 -12.34 23.27 4.23
C GLY A 6 -13.24 24.48 3.97
N THR A 7 -13.26 25.40 4.94
CA THR A 7 -13.77 26.76 4.75
C THR A 7 -12.97 27.42 3.63
N ILE A 8 -13.62 27.66 2.49
CA ILE A 8 -13.04 28.41 1.37
C ILE A 8 -12.84 29.86 1.85
N THR A 9 -11.61 30.22 2.20
CA THR A 9 -11.22 31.63 2.36
C THR A 9 -11.05 32.22 0.96
N MET A 10 -11.56 33.43 0.73
CA MET A 10 -11.64 34.14 -0.57
C MET A 10 -10.29 34.36 -1.28
N ASP A 11 -9.16 33.97 -0.69
CA ASP A 11 -7.81 34.26 -1.17
C ASP A 11 -7.19 33.15 -2.04
N GLN A 12 -7.90 32.05 -2.31
CA GLN A 12 -7.35 30.89 -3.03
C GLN A 12 -8.08 30.60 -4.34
N PHE A 13 -7.72 31.37 -5.37
CA PHE A 13 -8.07 31.07 -6.76
C PHE A 13 -6.84 30.52 -7.50
N PRO A 14 -7.01 29.53 -8.40
CA PRO A 14 -8.27 28.95 -8.87
C PRO A 14 -8.87 27.88 -7.93
N LEU A 15 -10.21 27.84 -7.85
CA LEU A 15 -10.93 26.75 -7.19
C LEU A 15 -11.04 25.54 -8.12
N VAL A 16 -10.36 24.45 -7.80
CA VAL A 16 -10.39 23.21 -8.60
C VAL A 16 -11.18 22.12 -7.87
N LEU A 17 -12.41 21.87 -8.31
CA LEU A 17 -13.25 20.81 -7.76
C LEU A 17 -13.11 19.52 -8.56
N ILE A 18 -12.42 18.52 -7.99
CA ILE A 18 -12.27 17.20 -8.62
C ILE A 18 -13.34 16.25 -8.08
N PRO A 19 -14.19 15.65 -8.96
CA PRO A 19 -15.19 14.67 -8.55
C PRO A 19 -14.59 13.53 -7.73
N PRO A 20 -15.28 13.04 -6.68
CA PRO A 20 -14.76 11.96 -5.83
C PRO A 20 -14.37 10.69 -6.59
N ALA A 21 -15.09 10.35 -7.66
CA ALA A 21 -14.77 9.18 -8.50
C ALA A 21 -13.41 9.32 -9.21
N ILE A 22 -13.12 10.49 -9.78
CA ILE A 22 -11.84 10.77 -10.43
C ILE A 22 -10.71 10.82 -9.38
N ARG A 23 -10.99 11.39 -8.21
CA ARG A 23 -10.04 11.43 -7.09
C ARG A 23 -9.66 10.03 -6.61
N ARG A 24 -10.65 9.14 -6.43
CA ARG A 24 -10.42 7.73 -6.07
C ARG A 24 -9.60 7.02 -7.13
N LEU A 25 -9.96 7.18 -8.42
CA LEU A 25 -9.21 6.59 -9.52
C LEU A 25 -7.75 7.04 -9.54
N ARG A 26 -7.47 8.32 -9.24
CA ARG A 26 -6.09 8.85 -9.19
C ARG A 26 -5.24 8.14 -8.12
N SER A 27 -5.85 7.69 -7.02
CA SER A 27 -5.19 6.89 -5.98
C SER A 27 -5.17 5.38 -6.24
N GLU A 28 -5.89 4.90 -7.25
CA GLU A 28 -5.89 3.47 -7.59
C GLU A 28 -4.60 3.09 -8.31
N LEU A 29 -3.97 2.01 -7.85
CA LEU A 29 -2.82 1.40 -8.48
C LEU A 29 -3.25 0.16 -9.29
N PRO A 30 -2.47 -0.24 -10.30
CA PRO A 30 -2.65 -1.53 -10.96
C PRO A 30 -2.58 -2.66 -9.94
N PRO A 31 -3.38 -3.74 -10.09
CA PRO A 31 -3.33 -4.87 -9.17
C PRO A 31 -1.98 -5.55 -9.30
N VAL A 32 -1.34 -5.81 -8.16
CA VAL A 32 -0.09 -6.56 -8.08
C VAL A 32 -0.36 -7.82 -7.26
N PRO A 33 0.05 -9.01 -7.74
CA PRO A 33 -0.15 -10.24 -6.98
C PRO A 33 0.53 -10.11 -5.61
N PRO A 34 -0.07 -10.61 -4.52
CA PRO A 34 0.57 -10.54 -3.22
C PRO A 34 1.82 -11.44 -3.19
N PHE A 35 2.82 -11.02 -2.41
CA PHE A 35 3.97 -11.87 -2.12
C PHE A 35 3.51 -13.08 -1.28
N GLN A 36 3.65 -14.29 -1.82
CA GLN A 36 3.08 -15.51 -1.22
C GLN A 36 4.06 -16.24 -0.29
N ASP A 37 5.36 -15.95 -0.41
CA ASP A 37 6.38 -16.67 0.34
C ASP A 37 6.38 -16.25 1.81
N GLN A 38 6.52 -17.24 2.70
CA GLN A 38 6.59 -17.02 4.13
C GLN A 38 8.03 -16.86 4.59
N MET A 39 8.25 -16.00 5.59
CA MET A 39 9.56 -15.84 6.20
C MET A 39 10.02 -17.16 6.83
N PRO A 40 11.22 -17.66 6.50
CA PRO A 40 11.78 -18.85 7.13
C PRO A 40 11.83 -18.70 8.66
N VAL A 41 11.46 -19.76 9.37
CA VAL A 41 11.46 -19.77 10.83
C VAL A 41 12.82 -20.23 11.35
N CYS A 42 13.42 -19.42 12.22
CA CYS A 42 14.69 -19.78 12.86
C CYS A 42 14.52 -21.05 13.72
N PRO A 43 15.39 -22.06 13.57
CA PRO A 43 15.30 -23.28 14.36
C PRO A 43 15.49 -22.96 15.85
N ARG A 44 14.48 -23.24 16.67
CA ARG A 44 14.50 -23.04 18.14
C ARG A 44 15.15 -24.20 18.90
N VAL A 45 16.14 -24.86 18.30
CA VAL A 45 16.77 -26.02 18.94
C VAL A 45 17.72 -25.52 20.01
N ASP A 46 17.29 -25.55 21.27
CA ASP A 46 18.15 -25.30 22.41
C ASP A 46 19.21 -26.39 22.49
N LEU A 47 20.46 -26.01 22.22
CA LEU A 47 21.60 -26.92 22.34
C LEU A 47 21.74 -27.30 23.82
N GLN A 48 21.24 -28.47 24.21
CA GLN A 48 21.39 -28.95 25.59
C GLN A 48 22.88 -29.20 25.88
N LEU A 49 23.46 -28.27 26.63
CA LEU A 49 24.85 -28.34 27.06
C LEU A 49 25.08 -29.60 27.91
N ILE A 50 26.30 -30.13 27.85
CA ILE A 50 26.74 -31.23 28.72
C ILE A 50 26.57 -30.75 30.17
N ASN A 51 25.85 -31.53 30.99
CA ASN A 51 25.57 -31.15 32.37
C ASN A 51 26.80 -31.46 33.25
N ILE A 52 27.80 -30.59 33.18
CA ILE A 52 29.07 -30.71 33.93
C ILE A 52 28.82 -30.79 35.43
N LYS A 53 27.79 -30.09 35.95
CA LYS A 53 27.42 -30.11 37.36
C LYS A 53 27.01 -31.51 37.82
N LEU A 54 26.23 -32.22 37.01
CA LEU A 54 25.81 -33.59 37.31
C LEU A 54 27.01 -34.54 37.33
N ILE A 55 27.87 -34.48 36.32
CA ILE A 55 29.10 -35.30 36.25
C ILE A 55 29.98 -35.06 37.49
N PHE A 56 30.14 -33.79 37.88
CA PHE A 56 30.92 -33.43 39.06
C PHE A 56 30.31 -33.98 40.36
N LEU A 57 28.99 -33.87 40.53
CA LEU A 57 28.27 -34.42 41.68
C LEU A 57 28.37 -35.95 41.75
N GLU A 58 28.22 -36.64 40.61
CA GLU A 58 28.38 -38.09 40.50
C GLU A 58 29.83 -38.51 40.85
N ALA A 59 30.83 -37.80 40.34
CA ALA A 59 32.24 -38.06 40.64
C ALA A 59 32.57 -37.86 42.13
N LEU A 60 32.05 -36.78 42.73
CA LEU A 60 32.22 -36.50 44.16
C LEU A 60 31.56 -37.58 45.02
N GLY A 61 30.33 -37.97 44.69
CA GLY A 61 29.61 -39.05 45.36
C GLY A 61 30.37 -40.37 45.29
N LEU A 62 30.91 -40.71 44.11
CA LEU A 62 31.70 -41.92 43.90
C LEU A 62 32.97 -41.94 44.75
N MET A 63 33.68 -40.80 44.87
CA MET A 63 34.86 -40.67 45.73
C MET A 63 34.52 -40.91 47.21
N ILE A 64 33.47 -40.25 47.72
CA ILE A 64 33.06 -40.39 49.13
C ILE A 64 32.69 -41.83 49.44
N LEU A 65 31.87 -42.45 48.58
CA LEU A 65 31.48 -43.86 48.75
C LEU A 65 32.70 -44.78 48.72
N GLY A 66 33.62 -44.54 47.78
CA GLY A 66 34.87 -45.28 47.65
C GLY A 66 35.76 -45.24 48.90
N ILE A 67 35.90 -44.06 49.53
CA ILE A 67 36.67 -43.89 50.77
C ILE A 67 36.04 -44.69 51.91
N ILE A 68 34.71 -44.62 52.06
CA ILE A 68 34.00 -45.37 53.10
C ILE A 68 34.20 -46.88 52.88
N PHE A 69 33.96 -47.37 51.67
CA PHE A 69 34.08 -48.79 51.36
C PHE A 69 35.51 -49.32 51.51
N THR A 70 36.54 -48.55 51.16
CA THR A 70 37.94 -48.99 51.34
C THR A 70 38.34 -49.11 52.81
N GLN A 71 37.82 -48.26 53.70
CA GLN A 71 38.06 -48.38 55.14
C GLN A 71 37.43 -49.63 55.76
N PHE A 72 36.22 -50.00 55.35
CA PHE A 72 35.49 -51.13 55.94
C PHE A 72 35.74 -52.48 55.26
N LEU A 73 35.91 -52.49 53.94
CA LEU A 73 35.96 -53.71 53.11
C LEU A 73 37.30 -53.92 52.40
N GLY A 74 38.29 -53.06 52.66
CA GLY A 74 39.65 -53.18 52.13
C GLY A 74 39.69 -53.21 50.61
N TYR A 75 40.23 -54.29 50.04
CA TYR A 75 40.44 -54.47 48.60
C TYR A 75 39.13 -54.50 47.78
N LEU A 76 38.00 -54.85 48.39
CA LEU A 76 36.71 -54.80 47.68
C LEU A 76 36.28 -53.36 47.39
N GLY A 77 36.63 -52.41 48.28
CA GLY A 77 36.31 -51.00 48.08
C GLY A 77 37.06 -50.38 46.90
N THR A 78 38.31 -50.80 46.65
CA THR A 78 39.07 -50.32 45.48
C THR A 78 38.49 -50.84 44.17
N LEU A 79 37.99 -52.09 44.17
CA LEU A 79 37.34 -52.68 43.00
C LEU A 79 36.03 -51.96 42.64
N VAL A 80 35.22 -51.59 43.64
CA VAL A 80 34.01 -50.79 43.44
C VAL A 80 34.34 -49.41 42.87
N LEU A 81 35.38 -48.74 43.37
CA LEU A 81 35.86 -47.46 42.83
C LEU A 81 36.26 -47.56 41.36
N LEU A 82 37.03 -48.61 41.00
CA LEU A 82 37.46 -48.83 39.62
C LEU A 82 36.26 -49.03 38.68
N LEU A 83 35.30 -49.86 39.08
CA LEU A 83 34.08 -50.06 38.29
C LEU A 83 33.27 -48.76 38.14
N GLY A 84 33.16 -47.98 39.20
CA GLY A 84 32.51 -46.67 39.18
C GLY A 84 33.18 -45.68 38.23
N LEU A 85 34.52 -45.61 38.25
CA LEU A 85 35.30 -44.77 37.33
C LEU A 85 35.11 -45.19 35.87
N VAL A 86 35.07 -46.50 35.59
CA VAL A 86 34.78 -47.01 34.25
C VAL A 86 33.37 -46.61 33.80
N GLY A 87 32.37 -46.75 34.67
CA GLY A 87 31.00 -46.32 34.38
C GLY A 87 30.90 -44.83 34.06
N LEU A 88 31.56 -43.99 34.87
CA LEU A 88 31.61 -42.53 34.69
C LEU A 88 32.31 -42.16 33.37
N ALA A 89 33.41 -42.84 33.03
CA ALA A 89 34.09 -42.66 31.76
C ALA A 89 33.20 -43.03 30.55
N ILE A 90 32.44 -44.13 30.63
CA ILE A 90 31.47 -44.53 29.60
C ILE A 90 30.38 -43.47 29.44
N GLN A 91 29.82 -42.98 30.55
CA GLN A 91 28.79 -41.94 30.53
C GLN A 91 29.30 -40.63 29.91
N ILE A 92 30.49 -40.16 30.28
CA ILE A 92 31.13 -38.98 29.68
C ILE A 92 31.32 -39.20 28.18
N TRP A 93 31.84 -40.36 27.78
CA TRP A 93 32.05 -40.69 26.37
C TRP A 93 30.74 -40.68 25.57
N GLN A 94 29.68 -41.28 26.12
CA GLN A 94 28.35 -41.30 25.50
C GLN A 94 27.74 -39.89 25.39
N GLN A 95 27.84 -39.07 26.45
CA GLN A 95 27.38 -37.68 26.43
C GLN A 95 28.14 -36.85 25.39
N ARG A 96 29.47 -37.01 25.32
CA ARG A 96 30.31 -36.31 24.33
C ARG A 96 29.95 -36.71 22.90
N ARG A 97 29.73 -38.00 22.65
CA ARG A 97 29.31 -38.52 21.33
C ARG A 97 27.94 -37.97 20.92
N THR A 98 26.96 -37.99 21.83
CA THR A 98 25.60 -37.49 21.58
C THR A 98 25.59 -35.97 21.40
N TYR A 99 26.38 -35.23 22.18
CA TYR A 99 26.56 -33.79 22.01
C TYR A 99 27.14 -33.46 20.63
N ALA A 100 28.18 -34.17 20.19
CA ALA A 100 28.79 -33.94 18.87
C ALA A 100 27.83 -34.24 17.71
N GLN A 101 26.86 -35.14 17.89
CA GLN A 101 25.82 -35.38 16.90
C GLN A 101 24.77 -34.25 16.90
N ARG A 102 24.23 -33.89 18.06
CA ARG A 102 23.26 -32.79 18.20
C ARG A 102 23.82 -31.45 17.70
N ALA A 103 25.10 -31.20 17.97
CA ALA A 103 25.79 -30.02 17.45
C ALA A 103 25.83 -30.03 15.92
N ARG A 104 26.13 -31.17 15.28
CA ARG A 104 26.13 -31.27 13.81
C ARG A 104 24.74 -31.07 13.21
N GLU A 105 23.72 -31.69 13.80
CA GLU A 105 22.32 -31.52 13.36
C GLU A 105 21.86 -30.06 13.49
N TYR A 106 22.21 -29.39 14.61
CA TYR A 106 21.93 -27.97 14.80
C TYR A 106 22.61 -27.10 13.73
N HIS A 107 23.90 -27.33 13.45
CA HIS A 107 24.61 -26.57 12.42
C HIS A 107 24.01 -26.79 11.03
N GLN A 108 23.64 -28.03 10.68
CA GLN A 108 22.96 -28.33 9.42
C GLN A 108 21.61 -27.62 9.30
N GLN A 109 20.81 -27.62 10.37
CA GLN A 109 19.54 -26.88 10.41
C GLN A 109 19.77 -25.38 10.24
N LEU A 110 20.78 -24.84 10.93
CA LEU A 110 21.12 -23.43 10.86
C LEU A 110 21.60 -23.02 9.45
N GLU A 111 22.44 -23.84 8.81
CA GLU A 111 22.85 -23.64 7.41
C GLU A 111 21.65 -23.67 6.46
N SER A 112 20.76 -24.65 6.59
CA SER A 112 19.55 -24.73 5.76
C SER A 112 18.62 -23.53 5.97
N TYR A 113 18.54 -23.03 7.21
CA TYR A 113 17.80 -21.81 7.54
C TYR A 113 18.39 -20.59 6.84
N TYR A 114 19.72 -20.42 6.88
CA TYR A 114 20.36 -19.29 6.21
C TYR A 114 20.22 -19.34 4.69
N GLN A 115 20.31 -20.53 4.08
CA GLN A 115 20.04 -20.71 2.65
C GLN A 115 18.60 -20.36 2.29
N ALA A 116 17.63 -20.82 3.09
CA ALA A 116 16.23 -20.47 2.90
C ALA A 116 15.98 -18.96 3.07
N LEU A 117 16.65 -18.33 4.03
CA LEU A 117 16.59 -16.88 4.28
C LEU A 117 17.17 -16.09 3.11
N GLU A 118 18.32 -16.49 2.58
CA GLU A 118 18.93 -15.85 1.42
C GLU A 118 18.01 -15.92 0.19
N LEU A 119 17.44 -17.10 -0.07
CA LEU A 119 16.51 -17.31 -1.17
C LEU A 119 15.22 -16.50 -0.98
N TYR A 120 14.69 -16.42 0.24
CA TYR A 120 13.57 -15.56 0.58
C TYR A 120 13.89 -14.08 0.29
N CYS A 121 15.01 -13.57 0.78
CA CYS A 121 15.44 -12.18 0.56
C CYS A 121 15.60 -11.87 -0.93
N LYS A 122 16.18 -12.79 -1.70
CA LYS A 122 16.33 -12.64 -3.16
C LYS A 122 14.97 -12.53 -3.86
N LYS A 123 14.02 -13.39 -3.50
CA LYS A 123 12.66 -13.35 -4.06
C LYS A 123 11.91 -12.09 -3.65
N GLU A 124 12.06 -11.64 -2.41
CA GLU A 124 11.48 -10.40 -1.93
C GLU A 124 12.01 -9.19 -2.73
N LEU A 125 13.32 -9.14 -3.00
CA LEU A 125 13.92 -8.10 -3.85
C LEU A 125 13.39 -8.14 -5.28
N CYS A 126 13.29 -9.32 -5.90
CA CYS A 126 12.69 -9.47 -7.22
C CYS A 126 11.24 -9.00 -7.24
N TYR A 127 10.46 -9.39 -6.23
CA TYR A 127 9.08 -8.97 -6.06
C TYR A 127 8.94 -7.45 -5.91
N GLN A 128 9.81 -6.80 -5.12
CA GLN A 128 9.82 -5.35 -4.97
C GLN A 128 10.20 -4.63 -6.28
N ALA A 129 11.13 -5.19 -7.06
CA ALA A 129 11.48 -4.67 -8.37
C ALA A 129 10.30 -4.77 -9.35
N GLU A 130 9.61 -5.92 -9.39
CA GLU A 130 8.40 -6.13 -10.19
C GLU A 130 7.25 -5.21 -9.77
N MET A 131 7.03 -5.03 -8.46
CA MET A 131 6.09 -4.06 -7.89
C MET A 131 6.37 -2.65 -8.38
N THR A 132 7.63 -2.22 -8.30
CA THR A 132 8.05 -0.87 -8.72
C THR A 132 7.85 -0.69 -10.23
N ALA A 133 8.18 -1.70 -11.03
CA ALA A 133 7.97 -1.68 -12.48
C ALA A 133 6.47 -1.66 -12.85
N ALA A 134 5.64 -2.45 -12.15
CA ALA A 134 4.19 -2.51 -12.33
C ALA A 134 3.51 -1.19 -11.95
N CYS A 135 4.01 -0.52 -10.92
CA CYS A 135 3.55 0.79 -10.45
C CYS A 135 4.27 1.97 -11.14
N SER A 136 5.01 1.75 -12.24
CA SER A 136 5.60 2.83 -13.00
C SER A 136 4.54 3.83 -13.52
N PRO A 137 4.87 5.13 -13.64
CA PRO A 137 3.91 6.15 -14.08
C PRO A 137 3.17 5.79 -15.37
N ASP A 138 3.88 5.20 -16.34
CA ASP A 138 3.29 4.78 -17.63
C ASP A 138 2.28 3.66 -17.47
N LYS A 139 2.56 2.67 -16.62
CA LYS A 139 1.65 1.55 -16.34
C LYS A 139 0.43 2.00 -15.54
N VAL A 140 0.65 2.88 -14.56
CA VAL A 140 -0.43 3.50 -13.78
C VAL A 140 -1.34 4.30 -14.70
N SER A 141 -0.78 5.14 -15.58
CA SER A 141 -1.55 5.90 -16.58
C SER A 141 -2.33 4.99 -17.53
N ALA A 142 -1.68 3.97 -18.10
CA ALA A 142 -2.33 3.00 -18.98
C ALA A 142 -3.47 2.23 -18.29
N TYR A 143 -3.35 1.97 -16.99
CA TYR A 143 -4.39 1.34 -16.18
C TYR A 143 -5.54 2.30 -15.84
N GLN A 144 -5.23 3.54 -15.48
CA GLN A 144 -6.20 4.54 -15.06
C GLN A 144 -7.00 5.11 -16.25
N TYR A 145 -6.36 5.32 -17.40
CA TYR A 145 -6.96 5.96 -18.58
C TYR A 145 -8.30 5.35 -19.03
N PRO A 146 -8.42 4.03 -19.31
CA PRO A 146 -9.69 3.44 -19.73
C PRO A 146 -10.78 3.53 -18.65
N ARG A 147 -10.41 3.59 -17.37
CA ARG A 147 -11.37 3.78 -16.27
C ARG A 147 -11.81 5.22 -16.15
N LEU A 148 -10.90 6.17 -16.39
CA LEU A 148 -11.24 7.58 -16.47
C LEU A 148 -12.27 7.79 -17.59
N LEU A 149 -12.04 7.20 -18.77
CA LEU A 149 -13.01 7.23 -19.87
C LEU A 149 -14.36 6.63 -19.48
N LYS A 150 -14.39 5.53 -18.71
CA LYS A 150 -15.66 4.97 -18.18
C LYS A 150 -16.36 5.90 -17.20
N ILE A 151 -15.62 6.66 -16.38
CA ILE A 151 -16.19 7.65 -15.46
C ILE A 151 -16.77 8.82 -16.26
N LEU A 152 -16.00 9.35 -17.21
CA LEU A 152 -16.43 10.44 -18.09
C LEU A 152 -17.63 10.02 -18.96
N GLY A 153 -17.67 8.76 -19.39
CA GLY A 153 -18.78 8.18 -20.13
C GLY A 153 -20.12 8.15 -19.37
N ARG A 154 -20.12 8.37 -18.04
CA ARG A 154 -21.34 8.43 -17.21
C ARG A 154 -21.83 9.86 -16.98
N THR A 155 -21.25 10.85 -17.65
CA THR A 155 -21.72 12.23 -17.56
C THR A 155 -23.14 12.35 -18.10
N VAL A 156 -23.92 13.23 -17.45
CA VAL A 156 -25.31 13.48 -17.83
C VAL A 156 -25.33 14.27 -19.13
N VAL A 157 -26.21 13.86 -20.04
CA VAL A 157 -26.48 14.58 -21.29
C VAL A 157 -27.41 15.75 -20.98
N GLU A 158 -27.25 16.87 -21.67
CA GLU A 158 -28.18 18.01 -21.63
C GLU A 158 -29.63 17.59 -21.82
N ASP A 159 -30.54 18.28 -21.10
CA ASP A 159 -31.97 18.05 -21.23
C ASP A 159 -32.54 18.69 -22.51
N GLY A 160 -31.83 19.67 -23.07
CA GLY A 160 -32.16 20.27 -24.35
C GLY A 160 -31.23 21.41 -24.78
N VAL A 161 -31.52 21.94 -25.96
CA VAL A 161 -30.87 23.12 -26.54
C VAL A 161 -31.89 24.24 -26.64
N THR A 162 -31.56 25.42 -26.15
CA THR A 162 -32.37 26.64 -26.32
C THR A 162 -31.91 27.37 -27.56
N THR A 163 -32.82 27.69 -28.47
CA THR A 163 -32.52 28.44 -29.71
C THR A 163 -32.27 29.93 -29.48
N ILE A 164 -32.52 30.43 -28.27
CA ILE A 164 -32.51 31.86 -27.91
C ILE A 164 -31.84 32.05 -26.54
N ALA A 165 -30.61 31.54 -26.37
CA ALA A 165 -29.80 31.95 -25.23
C ALA A 165 -29.06 33.26 -25.61
N PRO A 166 -29.25 34.37 -24.86
CA PRO A 166 -28.52 35.60 -25.12
C PRO A 166 -27.02 35.33 -24.97
N THR A 167 -26.26 35.54 -26.04
CA THR A 167 -24.80 35.41 -26.01
C THR A 167 -24.21 36.73 -25.55
N SER A 168 -23.43 36.70 -24.49
CA SER A 168 -22.77 37.91 -23.99
C SER A 168 -21.74 38.45 -25.00
N PRO A 169 -21.46 39.77 -25.04
CA PRO A 169 -20.45 40.33 -25.93
C PRO A 169 -19.06 39.72 -25.74
N ALA A 170 -18.71 39.37 -24.49
CA ALA A 170 -17.44 38.72 -24.18
C ALA A 170 -17.36 37.33 -24.84
N ILE A 171 -18.41 36.52 -24.73
CA ILE A 171 -18.48 35.20 -25.37
C ILE A 171 -18.45 35.34 -26.90
N ALA A 172 -19.21 36.29 -27.46
CA ALA A 172 -19.27 36.53 -28.90
C ALA A 172 -17.90 36.83 -29.53
N MET A 173 -17.01 37.51 -28.79
CA MET A 173 -15.64 37.79 -29.23
C MET A 173 -14.75 36.54 -29.25
N TRP A 174 -14.95 35.59 -28.34
CA TRP A 174 -14.12 34.39 -28.21
C TRP A 174 -14.61 33.23 -29.08
N LEU A 175 -15.91 33.20 -29.37
CA LEU A 175 -16.59 32.11 -30.06
C LEU A 175 -15.94 31.73 -31.42
N PRO A 176 -15.53 32.69 -32.30
CA PRO A 176 -14.85 32.35 -33.55
C PRO A 176 -13.53 31.59 -33.34
N SER A 177 -12.74 32.01 -32.34
CA SER A 177 -11.48 31.34 -31.99
C SER A 177 -11.72 29.93 -31.46
N LEU A 178 -12.74 29.76 -30.60
CA LEU A 178 -13.10 28.45 -30.06
C LEU A 178 -13.56 27.49 -31.17
N HIS A 179 -14.40 27.94 -32.10
CA HIS A 179 -14.78 27.12 -33.27
C HIS A 179 -13.60 26.82 -34.20
N HIS A 180 -12.64 27.74 -34.34
CA HIS A 180 -11.43 27.50 -35.14
C HIS A 180 -10.59 26.34 -34.57
N TYR A 181 -10.36 26.33 -33.25
CA TYR A 181 -9.55 25.28 -32.60
C TYR A 181 -10.33 23.99 -32.33
N PHE A 182 -11.64 24.08 -32.12
CA PHE A 182 -12.51 22.97 -31.74
C PHE A 182 -13.76 22.91 -32.63
N PRO A 183 -13.58 22.58 -33.92
CA PRO A 183 -14.69 22.49 -34.86
C PRO A 183 -15.71 21.45 -34.38
N ASP A 184 -17.00 21.79 -34.46
CA ASP A 184 -18.15 20.96 -34.08
C ASP A 184 -18.21 20.51 -32.61
N LYS A 185 -17.27 20.95 -31.77
CA LYS A 185 -17.21 20.62 -30.35
C LYS A 185 -17.68 21.75 -29.45
N ILE A 186 -17.93 22.93 -29.98
CA ILE A 186 -18.40 24.08 -29.21
C ILE A 186 -19.90 24.23 -29.41
N SER A 187 -20.65 24.26 -28.32
CA SER A 187 -22.10 24.43 -28.29
C SER A 187 -22.47 25.58 -27.37
N THR A 188 -23.52 26.32 -27.70
CA THR A 188 -24.06 27.42 -26.90
C THR A 188 -25.55 27.19 -26.63
N GLY A 189 -26.08 27.83 -25.59
CA GLY A 189 -27.51 27.76 -25.25
C GLY A 189 -27.99 26.40 -24.75
N LEU A 190 -27.08 25.56 -24.24
CA LEU A 190 -27.45 24.31 -23.58
C LEU A 190 -28.11 24.60 -22.24
N TRP A 191 -29.06 23.76 -21.83
CA TRP A 191 -29.69 23.88 -20.52
C TRP A 191 -29.91 22.53 -19.85
N PHE A 192 -29.96 22.57 -18.51
CA PHE A 192 -30.11 21.41 -17.64
C PHE A 192 -31.14 21.71 -16.56
N LYS A 193 -32.03 20.77 -16.30
CA LYS A 193 -32.96 20.86 -15.19
C LYS A 193 -32.25 20.44 -13.91
N MET A 194 -31.92 21.42 -13.08
CA MET A 194 -31.35 21.16 -11.76
C MET A 194 -32.46 20.63 -10.82
N PRO A 195 -32.25 19.51 -10.09
CA PRO A 195 -33.31 18.90 -9.27
C PRO A 195 -33.92 19.81 -8.19
N LEU A 196 -33.18 20.83 -7.76
CA LEU A 196 -33.56 21.72 -6.66
C LEU A 196 -33.91 23.14 -7.12
N GLU A 197 -33.80 23.45 -8.42
CA GLU A 197 -34.07 24.79 -8.94
C GLU A 197 -35.32 24.77 -9.83
N GLN A 198 -36.17 25.79 -9.68
CA GLN A 198 -37.39 25.91 -10.50
C GLN A 198 -37.09 26.35 -11.93
N ARG A 199 -35.95 27.01 -12.14
CA ARG A 199 -35.50 27.47 -13.46
C ARG A 199 -34.41 26.53 -13.98
N PRO A 200 -34.40 26.21 -15.28
CA PRO A 200 -33.30 25.46 -15.86
C PRO A 200 -32.00 26.27 -15.74
N TYR A 201 -30.92 25.57 -15.47
CA TYR A 201 -29.58 26.14 -15.53
C TYR A 201 -29.15 26.20 -17.00
N THR A 202 -28.79 27.39 -17.48
CA THR A 202 -28.31 27.60 -18.85
C THR A 202 -26.80 27.74 -18.80
N ILE A 203 -26.12 27.02 -19.69
CA ILE A 203 -24.67 27.13 -19.86
C ILE A 203 -24.37 28.20 -20.90
N ASP A 204 -23.41 29.06 -20.59
CA ASP A 204 -22.88 30.07 -21.52
C ASP A 204 -22.28 29.40 -22.77
N LEU A 205 -21.30 28.53 -22.54
CA LEU A 205 -20.61 27.79 -23.58
C LEU A 205 -20.25 26.39 -23.10
N ALA A 206 -20.39 25.39 -23.97
CA ALA A 206 -20.03 24.03 -23.66
C ALA A 206 -19.06 23.46 -24.69
N TYR A 207 -18.02 22.80 -24.20
CA TYR A 207 -17.19 21.92 -25.02
C TYR A 207 -17.72 20.49 -24.92
N ILE A 208 -18.10 19.91 -26.05
CA ILE A 208 -18.62 18.55 -26.18
C ILE A 208 -17.68 17.78 -27.11
N ASP A 209 -17.00 16.77 -26.57
CA ASP A 209 -16.28 15.79 -27.36
C ASP A 209 -17.03 14.45 -27.35
N PRO A 210 -17.79 14.13 -28.41
CA PRO A 210 -18.56 12.89 -28.47
C PRO A 210 -17.67 11.64 -28.53
N ALA A 211 -16.41 11.75 -28.97
CA ALA A 211 -15.53 10.58 -29.10
C ALA A 211 -15.16 9.98 -27.74
N ILE A 212 -15.11 10.81 -26.69
CA ILE A 212 -14.78 10.41 -25.32
C ILE A 212 -15.93 10.70 -24.33
N ASN A 213 -17.10 11.11 -24.85
CA ASN A 213 -18.25 11.60 -24.09
C ASN A 213 -17.84 12.61 -22.99
N LEU A 214 -16.94 13.53 -23.34
CA LEU A 214 -16.49 14.61 -22.44
C LEU A 214 -17.36 15.83 -22.70
N ARG A 215 -17.96 16.35 -21.63
CA ARG A 215 -18.79 17.56 -21.66
C ARG A 215 -18.26 18.51 -20.59
N ILE A 216 -17.80 19.69 -21.01
CA ILE A 216 -17.26 20.73 -20.14
C ILE A 216 -18.16 21.95 -20.27
N ALA A 217 -18.83 22.30 -19.17
CA ALA A 217 -19.49 23.59 -19.03
C ALA A 217 -18.42 24.68 -18.82
N ILE A 218 -18.49 25.76 -19.59
CA ILE A 218 -17.60 26.91 -19.51
C ILE A 218 -18.49 28.12 -19.26
N GLU A 219 -18.38 28.67 -18.05
CA GLU A 219 -19.09 29.87 -17.63
C GLU A 219 -18.12 31.05 -17.70
N VAL A 220 -18.58 32.18 -18.24
CA VAL A 220 -17.79 33.40 -18.34
C VAL A 220 -18.45 34.45 -17.47
N ASP A 221 -17.97 34.56 -16.23
CA ASP A 221 -18.47 35.59 -15.32
C ASP A 221 -18.08 36.98 -15.83
N GLU A 222 -19.08 37.84 -16.04
CA GLU A 222 -18.88 39.26 -16.31
C GLU A 222 -18.86 40.01 -14.96
N PRO A 223 -17.71 40.54 -14.50
CA PRO A 223 -17.61 41.17 -13.19
C PRO A 223 -18.36 42.50 -13.11
N TYR A 224 -18.69 43.09 -14.27
CA TYR A 224 -19.46 44.32 -14.40
C TYR A 224 -20.45 44.17 -15.54
N ASP A 225 -21.63 44.79 -15.39
CA ASP A 225 -22.48 45.11 -16.52
C ASP A 225 -21.72 46.08 -17.44
N LEU A 226 -21.54 45.71 -18.70
CA LEU A 226 -20.74 46.48 -19.66
C LEU A 226 -21.35 47.85 -19.97
N GLU A 227 -22.67 48.02 -19.81
CA GLU A 227 -23.35 49.30 -20.06
C GLU A 227 -23.28 50.26 -18.87
N SER A 228 -23.55 49.77 -17.66
CA SER A 228 -23.54 50.60 -16.44
C SER A 228 -22.18 50.66 -15.72
N LEU A 229 -21.24 49.78 -16.09
CA LEU A 229 -19.97 49.52 -15.39
C LEU A 229 -20.15 49.21 -13.90
N GLN A 230 -21.37 48.84 -13.50
CA GLN A 230 -21.67 48.43 -12.13
C GLN A 230 -21.41 46.93 -11.96
N PRO A 231 -20.93 46.49 -10.79
CA PRO A 231 -20.74 45.08 -10.54
C PRO A 231 -22.04 44.27 -10.66
N THR A 232 -22.03 43.24 -11.49
CA THR A 232 -23.22 42.43 -11.84
C THR A 232 -23.58 41.41 -10.76
N GLN A 233 -22.60 40.94 -9.97
CA GLN A 233 -22.85 39.93 -8.92
C GLN A 233 -21.94 40.11 -7.68
N PHE A 234 -22.41 40.82 -6.66
CA PHE A 234 -21.76 40.84 -5.33
C PHE A 234 -22.44 39.94 -4.27
N PHE A 235 -23.58 39.29 -4.55
CA PHE A 235 -24.44 38.74 -3.49
C PHE A 235 -24.67 37.22 -3.44
N ALA A 236 -24.12 36.40 -4.33
CA ALA A 236 -24.46 34.97 -4.37
C ALA A 236 -23.48 34.01 -3.66
N ILE A 237 -22.21 34.37 -3.46
CA ILE A 237 -21.19 33.42 -2.95
C ILE A 237 -21.19 33.32 -1.41
N ALA A 238 -21.88 34.21 -0.68
CA ALA A 238 -21.93 34.17 0.78
C ALA A 238 -22.92 33.15 1.40
N ARG A 239 -23.64 32.35 0.58
CA ARG A 239 -24.69 31.42 1.08
C ARG A 239 -24.79 30.06 0.35
N ARG A 240 -23.72 29.52 -0.23
CA ARG A 240 -23.69 28.12 -0.71
C ARG A 240 -22.58 27.32 -0.03
#